data_AF-T0ZLK1-F1
#
_entry.id   AF-T0ZLK1-F1
#
_cell.length_a   1.000
_cell.length_b   1.000
_cell.length_c   1.000
_cell.angle_alpha   90.00
_cell.angle_beta   90.00
_cell.angle_gamma   90.00
#
_symmetry.space_group_name_H-M   'P 1'
#
loop_
_entity.id
_entity.type
_entity.pdbx_description
1 polymer ?
#
loop_
_entity_poly.entity_id
_entity_poly.type
_entity_poly.pdbx_seq_one_letter_code
_entity_poly.pdbx_strand_id
1 'polypeptide(L)'
;LARLQRAARVLEEELLPHESEEQQTVYPILESMLAGENPTGPLIHTHGEIRRLSRLFSRCVAQLPPTGPSTEDLREIHRLLYGLHAILTLHFAQEDELYSLLAA
;
A
#
# COMPACT_ATOMS: atom_id res chain seq x y z
N LEU A 1 21.14 1.89 2.86
CA LEU A 1 20.72 2.21 1.48
C LEU A 1 20.09 1.00 0.76
N ALA A 2 20.80 -0.11 0.54
CA ALA A 2 20.28 -1.25 -0.22
C ALA A 2 18.94 -1.83 0.28
N ARG A 3 18.71 -1.89 1.61
CA ARG A 3 17.42 -2.32 2.18
C ARG A 3 16.26 -1.37 1.84
N LEU A 4 16.51 -0.06 1.86
CA LEU A 4 15.52 0.96 1.50
C LEU A 4 15.16 0.88 0.02
N GLN A 5 16.17 0.70 -0.85
CA GLN A 5 15.97 0.53 -2.28
C GLN A 5 15.23 -0.77 -2.63
N ARG A 6 15.44 -1.84 -1.86
CA ARG A 6 14.65 -3.07 -2.00
C ARG A 6 13.21 -2.85 -1.55
N ALA A 7 12.99 -2.21 -0.40
CA ALA A 7 11.64 -1.89 0.05
C ALA A 7 10.89 -1.02 -0.97
N ALA A 8 11.54 -0.01 -1.56
CA ALA A 8 10.93 0.83 -2.58
C ALA A 8 10.52 0.01 -3.83
N ARG A 9 11.38 -0.92 -4.26
CA ARG A 9 11.05 -1.83 -5.37
C ARG A 9 9.90 -2.77 -5.04
N VAL A 10 9.88 -3.39 -3.86
CA VAL A 10 8.76 -4.26 -3.45
C VAL A 10 7.44 -3.47 -3.47
N LEU A 11 7.44 -2.22 -2.99
CA LEU A 11 6.24 -1.38 -3.05
C LEU A 11 5.81 -1.10 -4.50
N GLU A 12 6.74 -0.73 -5.38
CA GLU A 12 6.42 -0.31 -6.75
C GLU A 12 6.16 -1.46 -7.74
N GLU A 13 6.90 -2.55 -7.59
CA GLU A 13 6.95 -3.66 -8.55
C GLU A 13 6.08 -4.85 -8.12
N GLU A 14 5.74 -4.96 -6.83
CA GLU A 14 4.96 -6.08 -6.31
C GLU A 14 3.63 -5.62 -5.70
N LEU A 15 3.68 -4.77 -4.66
CA LEU A 15 2.49 -4.38 -3.90
C LEU A 15 1.50 -3.55 -4.72
N LEU A 16 1.94 -2.44 -5.32
CA LEU A 16 1.03 -1.56 -6.07
C LEU A 16 0.42 -2.23 -7.31
N PRO A 17 1.14 -3.07 -8.07
CA PRO A 17 0.55 -3.88 -9.12
C PRO A 17 -0.50 -4.87 -8.60
N HIS A 18 -0.19 -5.58 -7.50
CA HIS A 18 -1.11 -6.55 -6.89
C HIS A 18 -2.46 -5.91 -6.54
N GLU A 19 -2.47 -4.79 -5.83
CA GLU A 19 -3.75 -4.16 -5.42
C GLU A 19 -4.51 -3.53 -6.59
N SER A 20 -3.79 -3.13 -7.65
CA SER A 20 -4.45 -2.73 -8.90
C SER A 20 -5.11 -3.90 -9.61
N GLU A 21 -4.51 -5.09 -9.57
CA GLU A 21 -5.07 -6.30 -10.16
C GLU A 21 -6.31 -6.77 -9.37
N GLU A 22 -6.23 -6.81 -8.04
CA GLU A 22 -7.37 -7.18 -7.19
C GLU A 22 -8.55 -6.22 -7.36
N GLN A 23 -8.28 -4.91 -7.39
CA GLN A 23 -9.32 -3.92 -7.64
C GLN A 23 -10.02 -4.10 -9.00
N GLN A 24 -9.31 -4.61 -10.02
CA GLN A 24 -9.88 -4.85 -11.35
C GLN A 24 -10.60 -6.20 -11.49
N THR A 25 -10.28 -7.16 -10.63
CA THR A 25 -10.71 -8.57 -10.80
C THR A 25 -11.62 -9.04 -9.67
N VAL A 26 -11.25 -8.83 -8.42
CA VAL A 26 -11.96 -9.36 -7.24
C VAL A 26 -13.10 -8.43 -6.81
N TYR A 27 -12.87 -7.12 -6.82
CA TYR A 27 -13.84 -6.14 -6.31
C TYR A 27 -15.19 -6.16 -7.06
N PRO A 28 -15.23 -6.28 -8.40
CA PRO A 28 -16.49 -6.43 -9.12
C PRO A 28 -17.32 -7.67 -8.70
N ILE A 29 -16.65 -8.76 -8.31
CA ILE A 29 -17.31 -9.98 -7.85
C ILE A 29 -17.98 -9.70 -6.49
N LEU A 30 -17.27 -9.07 -5.57
CA LEU A 30 -17.76 -8.72 -4.23
C LEU A 30 -18.95 -7.74 -4.30
N GLU A 31 -18.85 -6.71 -5.14
CA GLU A 31 -19.94 -5.75 -5.37
C GLU A 31 -21.21 -6.44 -5.92
N SER A 32 -21.04 -7.44 -6.79
CA SER A 32 -22.17 -8.20 -7.33
C SER A 32 -22.86 -9.08 -6.27
N MET A 33 -22.10 -9.65 -5.32
CA MET A 33 -22.64 -10.49 -4.25
C MET A 33 -23.39 -9.69 -3.19
N LEU A 34 -22.95 -8.46 -2.92
CA LEU A 34 -23.46 -7.61 -1.84
C LEU A 34 -24.58 -6.65 -2.28
N ALA A 35 -25.23 -6.93 -3.42
CA ALA A 35 -26.51 -6.38 -3.86
C ALA A 35 -26.67 -4.85 -3.77
N GLY A 36 -25.60 -4.08 -4.05
CA GLY A 36 -25.65 -2.62 -4.14
C GLY A 36 -25.09 -1.86 -2.93
N GLU A 37 -24.50 -2.56 -1.96
CA GLU A 37 -23.57 -1.92 -1.02
C GLU A 37 -22.25 -1.57 -1.74
N ASN A 38 -21.48 -0.61 -1.20
CA ASN A 38 -20.12 -0.28 -1.68
C ASN A 38 -19.07 -0.78 -0.68
N PRO A 39 -18.89 -2.10 -0.53
CA PRO A 39 -17.99 -2.70 0.47
C PRO A 39 -16.51 -2.41 0.16
N THR A 40 -16.18 -2.15 -1.10
CA THR A 40 -14.82 -1.92 -1.62
C THR A 40 -14.41 -0.44 -1.58
N GLY A 41 -15.37 0.47 -1.42
CA GLY A 41 -15.12 1.92 -1.38
C GLY A 41 -14.05 2.35 -0.37
N PRO A 42 -14.09 1.89 0.90
CA PRO A 42 -13.04 2.16 1.87
C PRO A 42 -11.67 1.62 1.43
N LEU A 43 -11.61 0.42 0.85
CA LEU A 43 -10.37 -0.21 0.38
C LEU A 43 -9.73 0.60 -0.77
N ILE A 44 -10.54 1.04 -1.74
CA ILE A 44 -10.08 1.90 -2.84
C ILE A 44 -9.46 3.21 -2.31
N HIS A 45 -10.03 3.78 -1.24
CA HIS A 45 -9.44 4.95 -0.60
C HIS A 45 -8.08 4.63 0.02
N THR A 46 -7.96 3.49 0.72
CA THR A 46 -6.69 3.04 1.30
C THR A 46 -5.62 2.76 0.23
N HIS A 47 -5.97 2.17 -0.93
CA HIS A 47 -5.05 2.02 -2.08
C HIS A 47 -4.48 3.37 -2.54
N GLY A 48 -5.32 4.41 -2.54
CA GLY A 48 -4.91 5.78 -2.86
C GLY A 48 -3.79 6.28 -1.94
N GLU A 49 -3.97 6.09 -0.63
CA GLU A 49 -3.00 6.50 0.39
C GLU A 49 -1.73 5.64 0.38
N ILE A 50 -1.85 4.32 0.22
CA ILE A 50 -0.71 3.40 0.04
C ILE A 50 0.13 3.83 -1.17
N ARG A 51 -0.52 4.12 -2.31
CA ARG A 51 0.16 4.59 -3.52
C ARG A 51 0.84 5.94 -3.30
N ARG A 52 0.18 6.88 -2.61
CA ARG A 52 0.74 8.20 -2.31
C ARG A 52 1.99 8.09 -1.44
N LEU A 53 1.91 7.34 -0.35
CA LEU A 53 3.02 7.15 0.60
C LEU A 53 4.16 6.34 -0.02
N SER A 54 3.87 5.30 -0.79
CA SER A 54 4.88 4.50 -1.51
C SER A 54 5.67 5.36 -2.48
N ARG A 55 4.99 6.20 -3.28
CA ARG A 55 5.67 7.14 -4.20
C ARG A 55 6.52 8.18 -3.45
N LEU A 56 6.07 8.68 -2.29
CA LEU A 56 6.87 9.58 -1.47
C LEU A 56 8.12 8.89 -0.93
N PHE A 57 7.97 7.67 -0.42
CA PHE A 57 9.06 6.85 0.07
C PHE A 57 10.10 6.57 -1.03
N SER A 58 9.68 6.10 -2.20
CA SER A 58 10.59 5.84 -3.32
C SER A 58 11.34 7.09 -3.77
N ARG A 59 10.67 8.25 -3.85
CA ARG A 59 11.33 9.52 -4.16
C ARG A 59 12.37 9.91 -3.11
N CYS A 60 12.02 9.78 -1.83
CA CYS A 60 12.95 10.04 -0.73
C CYS A 60 14.19 9.13 -0.83
N VAL A 61 13.99 7.82 -1.06
CA VAL A 61 15.08 6.85 -1.22
C VAL A 61 15.94 7.13 -2.45
N ALA A 62 15.35 7.54 -3.57
CA ALA A 62 16.05 7.87 -4.81
C ALA A 62 16.93 9.13 -4.70
N GLN A 63 16.60 10.04 -3.78
CA GLN A 63 17.33 11.29 -3.55
C GLN A 63 18.46 11.16 -2.51
N LEU A 64 18.58 10.01 -1.83
CA LEU A 64 19.62 9.81 -0.83
C LEU A 64 21.02 9.83 -1.46
N PRO A 65 22.00 10.51 -0.84
CA PRO A 65 23.35 10.54 -1.37
C PRO A 65 24.05 9.18 -1.18
N PRO A 66 25.10 8.87 -1.96
CA PRO A 66 25.86 7.63 -1.84
C PRO A 66 26.47 7.42 -0.44
N THR A 67 26.75 8.51 0.27
CA THR A 67 27.25 8.52 1.65
C THR A 67 26.21 8.08 2.68
N GLY A 68 24.94 7.97 2.29
CA GLY A 68 23.82 7.56 3.15
C GLY A 68 22.96 8.74 3.65
N PRO A 69 21.82 8.44 4.29
CA PRO A 69 20.86 9.45 4.73
C PRO A 69 21.41 10.35 5.84
N SER A 70 21.07 11.63 5.79
CA SER A 70 21.23 12.56 6.90
C SER A 70 20.24 12.24 8.04
N THR A 71 20.40 12.90 9.19
CA THR A 71 19.45 12.80 10.31
C THR A 71 18.04 13.26 9.93
N GLU A 72 17.92 14.24 9.03
CA GLU A 72 16.64 14.73 8.53
C GLU A 72 15.98 13.71 7.60
N ASP A 73 16.76 13.13 6.67
CA ASP A 73 16.29 12.05 5.81
C ASP A 73 15.79 10.85 6.62
N LEU A 74 16.51 10.47 7.68
CA LEU A 74 16.10 9.38 8.56
C LEU A 74 14.76 9.65 9.26
N ARG A 75 14.50 10.90 9.69
CA ARG A 75 13.21 11.25 10.28
C ARG A 75 12.08 11.12 9.27
N GLU A 76 12.29 11.61 8.05
CA GLU A 76 11.30 11.54 6.98
C GLU A 76 11.04 10.09 6.55
N ILE A 77 12.09 9.29 6.41
CA ILE A 77 12.01 7.85 6.12
C ILE A 77 11.21 7.13 7.20
N HIS A 78 11.50 7.36 8.48
CA HIS A 78 10.73 6.75 9.57
C HIS A 78 9.26 7.17 9.53
N ARG A 79 8.97 8.45 9.32
CA ARG A 79 7.60 8.96 9.21
C ARG A 79 6.83 8.25 8.09
N LEU A 80 7.45 8.08 6.92
CA LEU A 80 6.85 7.40 5.78
C LEU A 80 6.67 5.90 6.03
N LEU A 81 7.66 5.22 6.61
CA LEU A 81 7.59 3.79 6.91
C LEU A 81 6.54 3.47 7.98
N TYR A 82 6.42 4.28 9.04
CA TYR A 82 5.36 4.09 10.03
C TYR A 82 3.98 4.38 9.44
N GLY A 83 3.86 5.40 8.59
CA GLY A 83 2.61 5.67 7.87
C GLY A 83 2.20 4.51 6.97
N LEU A 84 3.14 3.97 6.17
CA LEU A 84 2.93 2.79 5.34
C LEU A 84 2.54 1.57 6.16
N HIS A 85 3.25 1.30 7.25
CA HIS A 85 2.94 0.18 8.13
C HIS A 85 1.51 0.28 8.69
N ALA A 86 1.12 1.45 9.20
CA ALA A 86 -0.20 1.65 9.77
C ALA A 86 -1.31 1.47 8.72
N ILE A 87 -1.17 2.07 7.54
CA ILE A 87 -2.21 1.97 6.51
C ILE A 87 -2.29 0.56 5.90
N LEU A 88 -1.16 -0.11 5.68
CA LEU A 88 -1.14 -1.48 5.16
C LEU A 88 -1.73 -2.48 6.16
N THR A 89 -1.42 -2.32 7.45
CA THR A 89 -1.99 -3.19 8.49
C THR A 89 -3.51 -3.06 8.54
N LEU A 90 -4.04 -1.84 8.45
CA LEU A 90 -5.49 -1.62 8.41
C LEU A 90 -6.10 -2.17 7.12
N HIS A 91 -5.48 -1.88 5.98
CA HIS A 91 -5.93 -2.32 4.67
C HIS A 91 -6.07 -3.85 4.60
N PHE A 92 -5.01 -4.59 4.95
CA PHE A 92 -5.05 -6.06 4.91
C PHE A 92 -6.08 -6.66 5.88
N ALA A 93 -6.28 -6.05 7.06
CA ALA A 93 -7.33 -6.50 7.98
C ALA A 93 -8.73 -6.34 7.37
N GLN A 94 -8.97 -5.25 6.63
CA GLN A 94 -10.24 -5.01 5.94
C GLN A 94 -10.42 -5.97 4.75
N GLU A 95 -9.35 -6.28 4.02
CA GLU A 95 -9.40 -7.26 2.93
C GLU A 95 -9.66 -8.67 3.46
N ASP A 96 -8.99 -9.10 4.52
CA ASP A 96 -9.22 -10.41 5.14
C ASP A 96 -10.68 -10.58 5.58
N GLU A 97 -11.27 -9.56 6.20
CA GLU A 97 -12.69 -9.54 6.56
C GLU A 97 -13.59 -9.70 5.32
N LEU A 98 -13.29 -8.98 4.24
CA LEU A 98 -14.08 -9.02 3.01
C LEU A 98 -13.94 -10.34 2.25
N TYR A 99 -12.72 -10.87 2.16
CA TYR A 99 -12.43 -12.16 1.50
C TYR A 99 -12.99 -13.35 2.28
N SER A 100 -13.17 -13.23 3.60
CA SER A 100 -13.86 -14.25 4.39
C SER A 100 -15.29 -14.53 3.89
N LEU A 101 -15.94 -13.54 3.25
CA LEU A 101 -17.28 -13.70 2.66
C LEU A 101 -17.29 -14.60 1.41
N LEU A 102 -16.17 -14.72 0.70
CA LEU A 102 -16.04 -15.58 -0.48
C LEU A 102 -15.88 -17.07 -0.11
N ALA A 103 -15.45 -17.35 1.12
CA ALA A 103 -15.23 -18.71 1.62
C ALA A 103 -16.46 -19.30 2.33
N ALA A 104 -17.54 -18.52 2.47
CA ALA A 104 -18.80 -18.89 3.11
C ALA A 104 -19.87 -19.32 2.09
#